data_AF-A0A8T3WBY3-F1
#
_entry.id   AF-A0A8T3WBY3-F1
#
_cell.length_a   1.000
_cell.length_b   1.000
_cell.length_c   1.000
_cell.angle_alpha   90.00
_cell.angle_beta   90.00
_cell.angle_gamma   90.00
#
_symmetry.space_group_name_H-M   'P 1'
#
loop_
_entity.id
_entity.type
_entity.pdbx_description
1 polymer ?
#
loop_
_entity_poly.entity_id
_entity_poly.type
_entity_poly.pdbx_seq_one_letter_code
_entity_poly.pdbx_strand_id
1 'polypeptide(L)' 'MEETQSVKQKLTSFYHQSVRVWHILRKPTRKEFLMVTKISAIGILIVGIGGFIISIFMGYFF' A
#
# COMPACT_ATOMS: atom_id res chain seq x y z
N MET A 1 25.15 -33.38 -7.52
CA MET A 1 25.37 -32.82 -8.87
C MET A 1 24.26 -31.79 -9.11
N GLU A 2 24.66 -30.58 -9.49
CA GLU A 2 23.88 -29.46 -10.08
C GLU A 2 22.78 -28.64 -9.35
N GLU A 3 21.91 -29.19 -8.50
CA GLU A 3 20.68 -28.42 -8.13
C GLU A 3 20.89 -27.26 -7.13
N THR A 4 21.74 -27.39 -6.10
CA THR A 4 21.83 -26.41 -4.99
C THR A 4 22.57 -25.11 -5.36
N GLN A 5 23.45 -25.12 -6.38
CA GLN A 5 24.16 -23.91 -6.82
C GLN A 5 23.21 -22.96 -7.58
N SER A 6 22.21 -23.50 -8.28
CA SER A 6 21.23 -22.74 -9.08
C SER A 6 20.34 -21.85 -8.20
N VAL A 7 19.90 -22.35 -7.04
CA VAL A 7 18.96 -21.61 -6.17
C VAL A 7 19.63 -20.46 -5.43
N LYS A 8 20.86 -20.65 -4.92
CA LYS A 8 21.62 -19.56 -4.28
C LYS A 8 21.98 -18.45 -5.26
N GLN A 9 22.46 -18.82 -6.46
CA GLN A 9 22.78 -17.85 -7.50
C GLN A 9 21.52 -17.10 -7.97
N LYS A 10 20.40 -17.79 -8.16
CA LYS A 10 19.09 -17.18 -8.49
C LYS A 10 18.60 -16.24 -7.40
N LEU A 11 18.57 -16.66 -6.13
CA LEU A 11 18.09 -15.81 -5.03
C LEU A 11 18.94 -14.55 -4.85
N THR A 12 20.27 -14.66 -4.95
CA THR A 12 21.16 -13.48 -4.88
C THR A 12 20.94 -12.54 -6.06
N SER A 13 20.74 -13.07 -7.27
CA SER A 13 20.48 -12.25 -8.46
C SER A 13 19.06 -11.66 -8.50
N PHE A 14 18.05 -12.38 -8.01
CA PHE A 14 16.69 -11.86 -7.79
C PHE A 14 16.67 -10.76 -6.73
N TYR A 15 17.35 -10.94 -5.60
CA TYR A 15 17.47 -9.90 -4.58
C TYR A 15 18.14 -8.64 -5.15
N HIS A 16 19.19 -8.81 -5.95
CA HIS A 16 19.87 -7.68 -6.59
C HIS A 16 19.01 -6.97 -7.63
N GLN A 17 18.19 -7.71 -8.39
CA GLN A 17 17.19 -7.14 -9.30
C GLN A 17 16.07 -6.41 -8.55
N SER A 18 15.54 -6.99 -7.47
CA SER A 18 14.51 -6.36 -6.63
C SER A 18 15.00 -5.09 -5.96
N VAL A 19 16.24 -5.05 -5.48
CA VAL A 19 16.86 -3.83 -4.93
C VAL A 19 17.05 -2.77 -6.03
N ARG A 20 17.42 -3.18 -7.25
CA ARG A 20 17.48 -2.26 -8.39
C ARG A 20 16.11 -1.66 -8.66
N VAL A 21 15.06 -2.48 -8.76
CA VAL A 21 13.64 -2.06 -8.92
C VAL A 21 13.21 -1.10 -7.80
N TRP A 22 13.60 -1.38 -6.57
CA TRP A 22 13.28 -0.55 -5.42
C TRP A 22 13.97 0.82 -5.47
N HIS A 23 15.15 0.91 -6.07
CA HIS A 23 15.85 2.17 -6.31
C HIS A 23 15.30 2.99 -7.50
N ILE A 24 14.72 2.33 -8.52
CA ILE A 24 14.02 3.00 -9.63
C ILE A 24 12.64 3.53 -9.19
N LEU A 25 12.08 2.96 -8.12
CA LEU A 25 10.87 3.48 -7.49
C LEU A 25 11.21 4.86 -6.90
N ARG A 26 10.75 5.91 -7.59
CA ARG A 26 10.88 7.30 -7.21
C ARG A 26 10.42 7.47 -5.75
N LYS A 27 11.36 7.71 -4.84
CA LYS A 27 11.05 7.97 -3.42
C LYS A 27 9.98 9.06 -3.39
N PRO A 28 8.78 8.77 -2.86
CA PRO A 28 7.67 9.70 -2.92
C PRO A 28 8.12 11.01 -2.28
N THR A 29 8.07 12.09 -3.05
CA THR A 29 8.47 13.41 -2.57
C THR A 29 7.47 13.81 -1.49
N ARG A 30 7.91 14.38 -0.36
CA ARG A 30 7.03 14.65 0.80
C ARG A 30 5.73 15.39 0.45
N LYS A 31 5.76 16.22 -0.60
CA LYS A 31 4.59 16.93 -1.14
C LYS A 31 3.53 15.99 -1.74
N GLU A 32 3.94 14.99 -2.52
CA GLU A 32 3.03 14.00 -3.12
C GLU A 32 2.42 13.11 -2.02
N PHE A 33 3.23 12.69 -1.04
CA PHE A 33 2.75 11.90 0.09
C PHE A 33 1.69 12.64 0.91
N LEU A 34 1.93 13.92 1.22
CA LEU A 34 0.97 14.75 1.96
C LEU A 34 -0.31 14.98 1.17
N MET A 35 -0.22 15.17 -0.15
CA MET A 35 -1.39 15.33 -1.01
C MET A 35 -2.24 14.05 -1.02
N VAL A 36 -1.64 12.89 -1.31
CA VAL A 36 -2.34 11.60 -1.29
C VAL A 36 -2.95 11.32 0.08
N THR A 37 -2.19 11.52 1.16
CA THR A 37 -2.68 11.32 2.54
C THR A 37 -3.90 12.19 2.83
N LYS A 38 -3.89 13.47 2.41
CA LYS A 38 -5.02 14.38 2.64
C LYS A 38 -6.26 13.96 1.86
N ILE A 39 -6.11 13.58 0.59
CA ILE A 39 -7.23 13.08 -0.23
C ILE A 39 -7.79 11.77 0.36
N SER A 40 -6.92 10.81 0.70
CA SER A 40 -7.34 9.53 1.29
C SER A 40 -8.04 9.73 2.63
N ALA A 41 -7.54 10.63 3.49
CA ALA A 41 -8.17 10.95 4.77
C ALA A 41 -9.57 11.53 4.59
N ILE A 42 -9.76 12.42 3.61
CA ILE A 42 -11.08 12.99 3.28
C ILE A 42 -12.04 11.91 2.77
N GLY A 43 -11.57 11.01 1.89
CA GLY A 43 -12.41 9.93 1.36
C GLY A 43 -12.89 8.98 2.46
N ILE A 44 -12.00 8.55 3.36
CA ILE A 44 -12.35 7.67 4.48
C ILE A 44 -13.30 8.37 5.46
N LEU A 45 -13.13 9.67 5.69
CA LEU A 45 -14.00 10.45 6.57
C LEU A 45 -15.43 10.53 6.02
N ILE A 46 -15.59 10.75 4.71
CA ILE A 46 -16.91 10.79 4.05
C ILE A 46 -17.58 9.42 4.12
N VAL A 47 -16.85 8.35 3.79
CA VAL A 47 -17.38 6.98 3.85
C VAL A 47 -17.73 6.57 5.28
N GLY A 48 -16.89 6.95 6.26
CA GLY A 48 -17.12 6.70 7.68
C GLY A 48 -18.37 7.40 8.20
N ILE A 49 -18.57 8.68 7.89
CA ILE A 49 -19.78 9.43 8.26
C ILE A 49 -21.01 8.84 7.56
N GLY A 50 -20.91 8.49 6.28
CA GLY A 50 -22.01 7.85 5.54
C GLY A 50 -22.44 6.54 6.20
N GLY A 51 -21.49 5.65 6.51
CA GLY A 51 -21.75 4.40 7.23
C GLY A 51 -22.29 4.63 8.64
N PHE A 52 -21.80 5.66 9.34
CA PHE A 52 -22.27 6.02 10.68
C PHE A 52 -23.72 6.50 10.69
N ILE A 53 -24.11 7.32 9.71
CA ILE A 53 -25.49 7.77 9.53
C ILE A 53 -26.42 6.58 9.27
N ILE A 54 -26.02 5.64 8.43
CA ILE A 54 -26.81 4.44 8.13
C ILE A 54 -26.99 3.58 9.39
N SER A 55 -25.92 3.34 10.15
CA SER A 55 -25.99 2.57 11.41
C SER A 55 -26.85 3.24 12.47
N ILE A 56 -26.77 4.58 12.61
CA ILE A 56 -27.63 5.33 13.54
C ILE A 56 -29.10 5.24 13.11
N PHE A 57 -29.40 5.43 11.83
CA PHE A 57 -30.77 5.34 11.34
C PHE A 57 -31.35 3.94 11.53
N MET A 58 -30.58 2.90 11.20
CA MET A 58 -31.04 1.53 11.36
C MET A 58 -31.25 1.16 12.82
N GLY A 59 -30.35 1.59 13.72
CA GLY A 59 -30.47 1.32 15.16
C GLY A 59 -31.48 2.21 15.91
N TYR A 60 -31.87 3.35 15.35
CA TYR A 60 -32.94 4.18 15.92
C TYR A 60 -34.33 3.75 15.42
N PHE A 61 -34.41 3.24 14.19
CA PHE A 61 -35.67 2.85 13.56
C PHE A 61 -36.11 1.41 13.87
N PHE A 62 -35.19 0.51 14.24
CA PHE A 62 -35.45 -0.87 14.65
C PHE A 62 -35.24 -1.06 16.15
#